data_AF-A0A536HN87-F1
#
_entry.id   AF-A0A536HN87-F1
#
_cell.length_a   1.000
_cell.length_b   1.000
_cell.length_c   1.000
_cell.angle_alpha   90.00
_cell.angle_beta   90.00
_cell.angle_gamma   90.00
#
_symmetry.space_group_name_H-M   'P 1'
#
loop_
_entity.id
_entity.type
_entity.pdbx_description
1 polymer ?
#
loop_
_entity_poly.entity_id
_entity_poly.type
_entity_poly.pdbx_seq_one_letter_code
_entity_poly.pdbx_strand_id
1 'polypeptide(L)'
;MDPRFEEEPDEEPEEPAQPQPDGARGTAAGLVPSVGYPSREWEYSTKVLSVAQVSDGVTVVKVLHEAAADGWELASVLDGGEKRVILMRRPKRSARESRRVGFAPPTNN
;
A
#
# COMPACT_ATOMS: atom_id res chain seq x y z
N MET A 1 -43.32 49.10 -11.69
CA MET A 1 -42.61 49.33 -10.42
C MET A 1 -41.79 48.10 -10.15
N ASP A 2 -40.48 48.20 -10.39
CA ASP A 2 -39.49 47.29 -9.81
C ASP A 2 -39.38 47.57 -8.30
N PRO A 3 -39.09 46.53 -7.50
CA PRO A 3 -37.74 46.51 -6.93
C PRO A 3 -37.09 45.11 -6.90
N ARG A 4 -35.90 45.04 -7.51
CA ARG A 4 -34.64 44.47 -6.99
C ARG A 4 -34.75 43.34 -5.95
N PHE A 5 -34.45 42.13 -6.40
CA PHE A 5 -33.47 41.26 -5.72
C PHE A 5 -32.56 40.69 -6.81
N GLU A 6 -31.39 41.31 -6.94
CA GLU A 6 -30.19 40.71 -7.51
C GLU A 6 -29.65 39.76 -6.44
N GLU A 7 -29.64 38.45 -6.70
CA GLU A 7 -28.72 37.52 -6.04
C GLU A 7 -28.10 36.67 -7.15
N GLU A 8 -26.79 36.82 -7.28
CA GLU A 8 -25.92 36.29 -8.33
C GLU A 8 -26.03 34.76 -8.42
N PRO A 9 -26.10 34.15 -9.63
CA PRO A 9 -25.84 32.73 -9.74
C PRO A 9 -24.35 32.48 -9.44
N ASP A 10 -24.09 31.66 -8.43
CA ASP A 10 -22.78 31.07 -8.09
C ASP A 10 -21.92 30.86 -9.36
N GLU A 11 -20.78 31.57 -9.41
CA GLU A 11 -19.69 31.27 -10.35
C GLU A 11 -19.24 29.82 -10.10
N GLU A 12 -19.66 28.90 -10.99
CA GLU A 12 -19.02 27.59 -11.09
C GLU A 12 -17.51 27.84 -11.32
N PRO A 13 -16.61 27.29 -10.49
CA PRO A 13 -15.18 27.47 -10.72
C PRO A 13 -14.82 26.89 -12.09
N GLU A 14 -14.24 27.71 -12.98
CA GLU A 14 -13.78 27.24 -14.28
C GLU A 14 -12.87 26.01 -14.10
N GLU A 15 -13.24 24.89 -14.72
CA GLU A 15 -12.36 23.72 -14.80
C GLU A 15 -11.02 24.16 -15.42
N PRO A 16 -9.87 23.83 -14.81
CA PRO A 16 -8.58 24.24 -15.35
C PRO A 16 -8.42 23.63 -16.74
N ALA A 17 -8.23 24.50 -17.74
CA ALA A 17 -8.05 24.11 -19.14
C ALA A 17 -7.04 22.96 -19.25
N GLN A 18 -7.48 21.83 -19.83
CA GLN A 18 -6.57 20.75 -20.17
C GLN A 18 -5.54 21.28 -21.19
N PRO A 19 -4.23 21.10 -20.95
CA PRO A 19 -3.22 21.63 -21.85
C PRO A 19 -3.33 20.93 -23.20
N GLN A 20 -3.64 21.72 -24.24
CA GLN A 20 -3.70 21.28 -25.63
C GLN A 20 -2.27 20.98 -26.13
N PRO A 21 -2.02 19.85 -26.81
CA PRO A 21 -0.67 19.49 -27.23
C PRO A 21 -0.33 20.27 -28.50
N ASP A 22 0.22 21.47 -28.34
CA ASP A 22 0.76 22.22 -29.47
C ASP A 22 2.11 21.64 -29.88
N GLY A 23 2.16 21.15 -31.12
CA GLY A 23 3.31 20.46 -31.70
C GLY A 23 4.45 21.42 -32.00
N ALA A 24 5.41 21.52 -31.08
CA ALA A 24 6.76 22.00 -31.40
C ALA A 24 7.80 21.27 -30.53
N ARG A 25 8.64 20.48 -31.22
CA ARG A 25 9.85 19.78 -30.74
C ARG A 25 10.56 20.50 -29.58
N GLY A 26 10.40 19.96 -28.38
CA GLY A 26 11.31 20.11 -27.24
C GLY A 26 11.62 18.73 -26.69
N THR A 27 12.66 18.08 -27.21
CA THR A 27 13.16 16.78 -26.76
C THR A 27 13.77 16.90 -25.35
N ALA A 28 12.92 16.89 -24.31
CA ALA A 28 13.36 16.72 -22.92
C ALA A 28 12.27 16.09 -22.01
N ALA A 29 11.12 15.66 -22.54
CA ALA A 29 10.04 15.06 -21.75
C ALA A 29 10.19 13.52 -21.57
N GLY A 30 11.41 12.99 -21.64
CA GLY A 30 11.66 11.54 -21.77
C GLY A 30 12.41 10.87 -20.62
N LEU A 31 12.70 11.57 -19.53
CA LEU A 31 13.59 11.03 -18.47
C LEU A 31 13.18 11.45 -17.06
N VAL A 32 11.89 11.70 -16.79
CA VAL A 32 11.45 11.66 -15.40
C VAL A 32 11.23 10.18 -15.08
N PRO A 33 12.04 9.55 -14.21
CA PRO A 33 11.77 8.18 -13.79
C PRO A 33 10.42 8.20 -13.09
N SER A 34 9.41 7.56 -13.69
CA SER A 34 8.15 7.32 -13.02
C SER A 34 8.39 6.32 -11.91
N VAL A 35 8.62 6.83 -10.70
CA VAL A 35 8.47 6.04 -9.48
C VAL A 35 6.99 5.74 -9.33
N GLY A 36 6.54 4.65 -9.96
CA GLY A 36 5.22 4.10 -9.69
C GLY A 36 5.07 3.93 -8.17
N TYR A 37 3.86 4.20 -7.64
CA TYR A 37 3.59 3.96 -6.22
C TYR A 37 4.08 2.56 -5.86
N PRO A 38 4.84 2.40 -4.76
CA PRO A 38 5.30 1.08 -4.36
C PRO A 38 4.08 0.20 -4.15
N SER A 39 3.81 -0.71 -5.10
CA SER A 39 2.83 -1.77 -4.92
C SER A 39 3.40 -2.66 -3.83
N ARG A 40 2.90 -2.46 -2.61
CA ARG A 40 3.32 -3.23 -1.44
C ARG A 40 2.81 -4.65 -1.64
N GLU A 41 3.65 -5.49 -2.23
CA GLU A 41 3.38 -6.92 -2.36
C GLU A 41 3.41 -7.56 -0.97
N TRP A 42 2.41 -8.39 -0.68
CA TRP A 42 2.28 -9.10 0.58
C TRP A 42 2.44 -10.60 0.37
N GLU A 43 3.15 -11.25 1.28
CA GLU A 43 3.08 -12.70 1.47
C GLU A 43 1.97 -13.01 2.47
N TYR A 44 1.29 -14.15 2.29
CA TYR A 44 0.21 -14.60 3.18
C TYR A 44 0.52 -15.97 3.76
N SER A 45 0.11 -16.19 5.00
CA SER A 45 0.22 -17.46 5.71
C SER A 45 -1.07 -17.72 6.49
N THR A 46 -1.44 -18.99 6.65
CA THR A 46 -2.64 -19.39 7.40
C THR A 46 -2.28 -20.35 8.52
N LYS A 47 -2.94 -20.18 9.67
CA LYS A 47 -2.97 -21.18 10.74
C LYS A 47 -4.41 -21.53 11.05
N VAL A 48 -4.70 -22.82 11.19
CA VAL A 48 -6.05 -23.31 11.50
C VAL A 48 -6.09 -23.70 12.98
N LEU A 49 -7.04 -23.14 13.72
CA LEU A 49 -7.26 -23.40 15.13
C LEU A 49 -8.69 -23.93 15.34
N SER A 50 -8.90 -24.73 16.37
CA SER A 50 -10.26 -25.07 16.82
C SER A 50 -10.91 -23.88 17.54
N VAL A 51 -12.25 -23.89 17.67
CA VAL A 51 -12.94 -22.86 18.48
C VAL A 51 -12.46 -22.86 19.92
N ALA A 52 -12.20 -24.03 20.51
CA ALA A 52 -11.68 -24.15 21.88
C ALA A 52 -10.31 -23.46 22.04
N GLN A 53 -9.41 -23.65 21.06
CA GLN A 53 -8.10 -22.98 21.04
C GLN A 53 -8.22 -21.47 20.86
N VAL A 54 -9.27 -21.00 20.19
CA VAL A 54 -9.49 -19.55 20.01
C VAL A 54 -10.04 -18.94 21.31
N SER A 55 -10.91 -19.67 22.01
CA SER A 55 -11.57 -19.21 23.23
C SER A 55 -10.74 -19.39 24.50
N ASP A 56 -9.63 -20.12 24.46
CA ASP A 56 -8.80 -20.38 25.66
C ASP A 56 -8.02 -19.15 26.15
N GLY A 57 -8.03 -18.05 25.39
CA GLY A 57 -7.40 -16.78 25.74
C GLY A 57 -5.88 -16.74 25.64
N VAL A 58 -5.20 -17.86 25.34
CA VAL A 58 -3.74 -17.97 25.39
C VAL A 58 -3.17 -18.44 24.05
N THR A 59 -3.81 -19.40 23.38
CA THR A 59 -3.27 -20.04 22.18
C THR A 59 -3.16 -19.05 21.03
N VAL A 60 -4.16 -18.19 20.82
CA VAL A 60 -4.12 -17.15 19.77
C VAL A 60 -2.97 -16.19 20.03
N VAL A 61 -2.81 -15.73 21.26
CA VAL A 61 -1.73 -14.80 21.66
C VAL A 61 -0.37 -15.44 21.40
N LYS A 62 -0.18 -16.70 21.82
CA LYS A 62 1.05 -17.45 21.58
C LYS A 62 1.36 -17.59 20.09
N VAL A 63 0.36 -17.98 19.30
CA VAL A 63 0.49 -18.15 17.85
C VAL A 63 0.92 -16.85 17.17
N LEU A 64 0.29 -15.73 17.54
CA LEU A 64 0.61 -14.42 16.96
C LEU A 64 1.97 -13.90 17.43
N HIS A 65 2.32 -14.12 18.70
CA HIS A 65 3.62 -13.73 19.25
C HIS A 65 4.78 -14.48 18.55
N GLU A 66 4.64 -15.79 18.35
CA GLU A 66 5.61 -16.60 17.60
C GLU A 66 5.71 -16.11 16.15
N ALA A 67 4.57 -15.85 15.50
CA ALA A 67 4.55 -15.39 14.11
C ALA A 67 5.15 -13.98 13.94
N ALA A 68 4.98 -13.11 14.94
CA ALA A 68 5.54 -11.76 14.95
C ALA A 68 7.07 -11.76 14.93
N ALA A 69 7.73 -12.78 15.51
CA ALA A 69 9.19 -12.92 15.45
C ALA A 69 9.70 -13.09 14.02
N ASP A 70 8.88 -13.68 13.14
CA ASP A 70 9.14 -13.87 11.71
C ASP A 70 8.61 -12.72 10.83
N GLY A 71 8.11 -11.64 11.46
CA GLY A 71 7.56 -10.47 10.79
C GLY A 71 6.14 -10.67 10.23
N TRP A 72 5.44 -11.72 10.64
CA TRP A 72 4.03 -11.90 10.28
C TRP A 72 3.11 -11.07 11.16
N GLU A 73 2.13 -10.42 10.53
CA GLU A 73 1.10 -9.63 11.18
C GLU A 73 -0.27 -10.28 10.96
N LEU A 74 -1.17 -10.19 11.94
CA LEU A 74 -2.55 -10.63 11.78
C LEU A 74 -3.24 -9.79 10.69
N ALA A 75 -3.78 -10.47 9.67
CA ALA A 75 -4.53 -9.84 8.59
C ALA A 75 -6.04 -10.00 8.75
N SER A 76 -6.50 -11.21 9.10
CA SER A 76 -7.92 -11.49 9.32
C SER A 76 -8.12 -12.79 10.11
N VAL A 77 -9.31 -12.97 10.68
CA VAL A 77 -9.76 -14.24 11.25
C VAL A 77 -11.02 -14.66 10.49
N LEU A 78 -10.95 -15.81 9.83
CA LEU A 78 -12.06 -16.34 9.03
C LEU A 78 -12.79 -17.44 9.80
N ASP A 79 -14.11 -17.42 9.71
CA ASP A 79 -14.98 -18.47 10.26
C ASP A 79 -15.01 -19.69 9.32
N GLY A 80 -14.64 -20.86 9.83
CA GLY A 80 -14.72 -22.14 9.14
C GLY A 80 -15.69 -23.12 9.80
N GLY A 81 -16.65 -22.63 10.60
CA GLY A 81 -17.56 -23.44 11.40
C GLY A 81 -16.91 -23.90 12.70
N GLU A 82 -16.48 -25.16 12.77
CA GLU A 82 -15.83 -25.75 13.96
C GLU A 82 -14.37 -25.29 14.14
N LYS A 83 -13.83 -24.58 13.15
CA LYS A 83 -12.46 -24.09 13.13
C LYS A 83 -12.44 -22.60 12.80
N ARG A 84 -11.37 -21.94 13.22
CA ARG A 84 -11.03 -20.57 12.86
C ARG A 84 -9.74 -20.57 12.07
N VAL A 85 -9.72 -19.82 10.98
CA VAL A 85 -8.51 -19.65 10.16
C VAL A 85 -7.92 -18.29 10.49
N ILE A 86 -6.71 -18.29 11.04
CA ILE A 86 -5.92 -17.10 11.29
C ILE A 86 -5.13 -16.80 10.02
N LEU A 87 -5.54 -15.75 9.30
CA LEU A 87 -4.82 -15.24 8.13
C LEU A 87 -3.80 -14.20 8.60
N MET A 88 -2.54 -14.41 8.24
CA MET A 88 -1.44 -13.51 8.53
C MET A 88 -0.82 -13.02 7.22
N ARG A 89 -0.20 -11.84 7.27
CA ARG A 89 0.52 -11.26 6.14
C ARG A 89 1.85 -10.66 6.57
N ARG A 90 2.80 -10.56 5.64
CA ARG A 90 4.01 -9.77 5.82
C ARG A 90 4.45 -9.12 4.51
N PRO A 91 5.18 -8.00 4.54
CA PRO A 91 5.71 -7.41 3.31
C PRO A 91 6.63 -8.40 2.60
N LYS A 92 6.41 -8.61 1.30
CA LYS A 92 7.29 -9.42 0.46
C LYS A 92 8.65 -8.72 0.40
N ARG A 93 9.70 -9.41 0.81
CA ARG A 93 11.07 -8.86 0.69
C ARG A 93 11.38 -8.65 -0.79
N SER A 94 11.52 -7.38 -1.19
CA SER A 94 11.82 -7.05 -2.58
C SER A 94 13.20 -7.58 -2.95
N ALA A 95 13.35 -8.21 -4.12
CA ALA A 95 14.63 -8.69 -4.61
C ALA A 95 15.69 -7.58 -4.79
N ARG A 96 15.25 -6.31 -4.79
CA ARG A 96 16.11 -5.13 -4.93
C ARG A 96 16.85 -4.79 -3.64
N GLU A 97 16.24 -5.03 -2.47
CA GLU A 97 16.89 -4.83 -1.16
C GLU A 97 18.10 -5.76 -0.97
N SER A 98 18.10 -6.91 -1.67
CA SER A 98 19.22 -7.86 -1.69
C SER A 98 20.44 -7.38 -2.48
N ARG A 99 20.28 -6.41 -3.39
CA ARG A 99 21.41 -5.81 -4.10
C ARG A 99 21.84 -4.57 -3.33
N ARG A 100 22.77 -4.75 -2.38
CA ARG A 100 23.52 -3.62 -1.80
C ARG A 100 24.11 -2.81 -2.95
N VAL A 101 23.50 -1.68 -3.27
CA VAL A 101 24.09 -0.68 -4.16
C VAL A 101 25.06 0.15 -3.31
N GLY A 102 26.29 -0.32 -3.22
CA GLY A 102 27.41 0.46 -2.70
C GLY A 102 28.40 0.66 -3.84
N PHE A 103 28.86 1.90 -4.03
CA PHE A 103 30.05 2.13 -4.85
C PHE A 103 31.21 1.39 -4.17
N ALA A 104 31.90 0.54 -4.93
CA ALA A 104 33.16 -0.03 -4.45
C ALA A 104 34.09 1.14 -4.06
N PRO A 105 34.74 1.10 -2.89
CA PRO A 105 35.69 2.13 -2.51
C PRO A 105 36.80 2.21 -3.57
N PRO A 106 37.29 3.41 -3.91
CA PRO A 106 38.30 3.56 -4.95
C PRO A 106 39.56 2.78 -4.56
N THR A 107 40.03 1.91 -5.45
CA THR A 107 41.38 1.36 -5.38
C THR A 107 42.37 2.51 -5.58
N ASN A 108 43.17 2.81 -4.55
CA ASN A 108 44.15 3.89 -4.50
C ASN A 108 44.99 4.02 -5.79
N ASN A 109 45.34 5.27 -6.13
CA ASN A 109 46.37 5.66 -7.11
C ASN A 109 47.78 5.28 -6.61
#